data_AF-A0A959ETC4-F1
#
_entry.id   AF-A0A959ETC4-F1
#
_cell.length_a   1.000
_cell.length_b   1.000
_cell.length_c   1.000
_cell.angle_alpha   90.00
_cell.angle_beta   90.00
_cell.angle_gamma   90.00
#
_symmetry.space_group_name_H-M   'P 1'
#
loop_
_entity.id
_entity.type
_entity.pdbx_description
1 polymer ?
#
loop_
_entity_poly.entity_id
_entity_poly.type
_entity_poly.pdbx_seq_one_letter_code
_entity_poly.pdbx_strand_id
1 'polypeptide(L)'
;MKRLVQPYYLLALLIGGAIFWFNATNRSTTTYFYGFAENLETEVNFNYPVIVKELLVQEGEAVKAGASLLHLQRIKPKDELAEESFKITELQARTAAWLAEREGELSILESKHRIDGQERDARVREIEAEIASRKKLYGGLSSLQDVTLDFAALQQELEALQAEQALRDSLYRQEAANLRREMDLGIAPYRSEVERLEAKQQFDAEQQVIDIHIEAPFDGIVGNISCKGGEHIPSFKTLLTYYEPNPTVVKGYVFEALLADVHLDDRLLVRSTSNPEQSCMGVVSGLGSRIVEIPTRLRKFEDVKTYGREILVTLPTDNPFI
;
A
#
# COMPACT_ATOMS: atom_id res chain seq x y z
N MET A 1 56.10 48.85 -68.73
CA MET A 1 56.08 47.56 -69.44
C MET A 1 55.15 46.61 -68.68
N LYS A 2 53.95 46.32 -69.21
CA LYS A 2 52.97 45.44 -68.56
C LYS A 2 53.35 43.98 -68.87
N ARG A 3 53.72 43.19 -67.84
CA ARG A 3 53.91 41.74 -67.99
C ARG A 3 52.55 41.11 -68.27
N LEU A 4 52.34 40.65 -69.50
CA LEU A 4 51.17 39.83 -69.84
C LEU A 4 51.29 38.51 -69.10
N VAL A 5 50.43 38.31 -68.10
CA VAL A 5 50.27 37.00 -67.46
C VAL A 5 49.69 36.06 -68.51
N GLN A 6 50.44 35.04 -68.89
CA GLN A 6 50.02 34.07 -69.89
C GLN A 6 48.78 33.30 -69.39
N PRO A 7 47.77 33.06 -70.25
CA PRO A 7 46.43 32.56 -69.84
C PRO A 7 46.44 31.19 -69.17
N TYR A 8 47.49 30.38 -69.35
CA TYR A 8 47.60 29.07 -68.70
C TYR A 8 47.73 29.15 -67.18
N TYR A 9 48.32 30.22 -66.63
CA TYR A 9 48.43 30.38 -65.17
C TYR A 9 47.06 30.61 -64.52
N LEU A 10 46.17 31.35 -65.19
CA LEU A 10 44.80 31.57 -64.72
C LEU A 10 43.99 30.27 -64.76
N LEU A 11 44.17 29.47 -65.82
CA LEU A 11 43.53 28.16 -65.92
C LEU A 11 44.02 27.18 -64.85
N ALA A 12 45.33 27.14 -64.60
CA ALA A 12 45.92 26.30 -63.55
C ALA A 12 45.44 26.70 -62.14
N LEU A 13 45.24 27.99 -61.88
CA LEU A 13 44.73 28.49 -60.61
C LEU A 13 43.23 28.17 -60.42
N LEU A 14 42.44 28.25 -61.50
CA LEU A 14 41.04 27.82 -61.50
C LEU A 14 40.90 26.31 -61.26
N ILE A 15 41.70 25.50 -61.94
CA ILE A 15 41.70 24.03 -61.76
C ILE A 15 42.18 23.68 -60.35
N GLY A 16 43.26 24.30 -59.88
CA GLY A 16 43.76 24.12 -58.52
C GLY A 16 42.73 24.52 -57.47
N GLY A 17 42.02 25.63 -57.69
CA GLY A 17 40.91 26.09 -56.84
C GLY A 17 39.73 25.14 -56.85
N ALA A 18 39.35 24.61 -58.02
CA ALA A 18 38.26 23.64 -58.16
C ALA A 18 38.60 22.29 -57.49
N ILE A 19 39.84 21.80 -57.64
CA ILE A 19 40.31 20.59 -56.98
C ILE A 19 40.37 20.80 -55.46
N PHE A 20 40.89 21.94 -54.99
CA PHE A 20 40.93 22.27 -53.57
C PHE A 20 39.52 22.35 -52.98
N TRP A 21 38.59 23.01 -53.67
CA TRP A 21 37.20 23.12 -53.26
C TRP A 21 36.50 21.77 -53.24
N PHE A 22 36.66 20.96 -54.29
CA PHE A 22 36.11 19.60 -54.34
C PHE A 22 36.67 18.70 -53.24
N ASN A 23 37.98 18.77 -52.99
CA ASN A 23 38.63 18.00 -51.93
C ASN A 23 38.24 18.49 -50.53
N ALA A 24 38.02 19.79 -50.34
CA ALA A 24 37.52 20.34 -49.08
C ALA A 24 36.06 19.95 -48.80
N THR A 25 35.23 19.84 -49.84
CA THR A 25 33.79 19.54 -49.69
C THR A 25 33.51 18.04 -49.52
N ASN A 26 34.36 17.17 -50.08
CA ASN A 26 34.20 15.71 -50.02
C ASN A 26 35.00 15.02 -48.91
N ARG A 27 35.45 15.73 -47.87
CA ARG A 27 35.99 15.10 -46.65
C ARG A 27 34.86 14.56 -45.78
N SER A 28 34.14 13.56 -46.29
CA SER A 28 33.29 12.71 -45.47
C SER A 28 34.20 11.69 -44.81
N THR A 29 34.75 12.01 -43.64
CA THR A 29 35.44 11.03 -42.80
C THR A 29 34.41 9.99 -42.36
N THR A 30 34.41 8.82 -42.99
CA THR A 30 33.60 7.70 -42.51
C THR A 30 34.27 7.16 -41.26
N THR A 31 33.81 7.63 -40.12
CA THR A 31 34.31 7.22 -38.81
C THR A 31 33.68 5.88 -38.43
N TYR A 32 34.49 4.82 -38.45
CA TYR A 32 34.09 3.50 -37.99
C TYR A 32 34.52 3.31 -36.54
N PHE A 33 33.61 2.80 -35.72
CA PHE A 33 33.90 2.38 -34.35
C PHE A 33 33.18 1.07 -34.06
N TYR A 34 33.67 0.36 -33.04
CA TYR A 34 33.13 -0.92 -32.61
C TYR A 34 32.37 -0.76 -31.30
N GLY A 35 31.44 -1.69 -31.05
CA GLY A 35 30.63 -1.71 -29.85
C GLY A 35 30.03 -3.08 -29.58
N PHE A 36 29.38 -3.19 -28.42
CA PHE A 36 28.58 -4.36 -28.07
C PHE A 36 27.10 -4.00 -28.15
N ALA A 37 26.33 -4.86 -28.82
CA ALA A 37 24.89 -4.83 -28.72
C ALA A 37 24.49 -5.47 -27.38
N GLU A 38 23.67 -4.76 -26.60
CA GLU A 38 23.16 -5.24 -25.32
C GLU A 38 21.64 -5.41 -25.40
N ASN A 39 21.17 -6.51 -24.86
CA ASN A 39 19.74 -6.73 -24.63
C ASN A 39 19.38 -6.16 -23.27
N LEU A 40 18.24 -5.48 -23.17
CA LEU A 40 17.73 -5.03 -21.90
C LEU A 40 17.23 -6.24 -21.09
N GLU A 41 17.71 -6.33 -19.86
CA GLU A 41 17.33 -7.35 -18.88
C GLU A 41 16.37 -6.73 -17.87
N THR A 42 15.22 -7.38 -17.69
CA THR A 42 14.24 -7.01 -16.66
C THR A 42 14.20 -8.10 -15.60
N GLU A 43 14.44 -7.72 -14.35
CA GLU A 43 14.34 -8.62 -13.21
C GLU A 43 12.94 -8.56 -12.59
N VAL A 44 12.34 -9.72 -12.34
CA VAL A 44 11.08 -9.82 -11.61
C VAL A 44 11.37 -10.09 -10.14
N ASN A 45 11.00 -9.16 -9.27
CA ASN A 45 11.10 -9.29 -7.82
C ASN A 45 9.92 -8.61 -7.11
N PHE A 46 9.77 -8.86 -5.82
CA PHE A 46 8.69 -8.31 -5.00
C PHE A 46 9.23 -7.71 -3.70
N ASN A 47 8.60 -6.64 -3.21
CA ASN A 47 8.93 -6.01 -1.92
C ASN A 47 8.34 -6.75 -0.70
N TYR A 48 7.75 -7.93 -0.90
CA TYR A 48 7.20 -8.80 0.15
C TYR A 48 7.51 -10.28 -0.17
N PRO A 49 7.51 -11.16 0.85
CA PRO A 49 7.72 -12.59 0.63
C PRO A 49 6.57 -13.23 -0.16
N VAL A 50 6.91 -14.19 -1.03
CA VAL A 50 5.97 -14.93 -1.88
C VAL A 50 6.35 -16.41 -1.93
N ILE A 51 5.37 -17.27 -2.20
CA ILE A 51 5.56 -18.70 -2.46
C ILE A 51 5.35 -18.93 -3.95
N VAL A 52 6.28 -19.63 -4.59
CA VAL A 52 6.10 -20.06 -5.98
C VAL A 52 5.17 -21.27 -5.98
N LYS A 53 3.96 -21.13 -6.51
CA LYS A 53 3.02 -22.25 -6.64
C LYS A 53 3.40 -23.11 -7.84
N GLU A 54 3.63 -22.45 -8.97
CA GLU A 54 3.96 -23.11 -10.23
C GLU A 54 4.87 -22.22 -11.09
N LEU A 55 5.83 -22.86 -11.75
CA LEU A 55 6.68 -22.27 -12.77
C LEU A 55 6.19 -22.77 -14.13
N LEU A 56 5.78 -21.85 -15.00
CA LEU A 56 5.11 -22.18 -16.26
C LEU A 56 6.05 -22.12 -17.47
N VAL A 57 7.31 -21.70 -17.25
CA VAL A 57 8.31 -21.45 -18.31
C VAL A 57 9.67 -22.05 -17.96
N GLN A 58 10.51 -22.23 -18.97
CA GLN A 58 11.88 -22.74 -18.83
C GLN A 58 12.92 -21.68 -19.20
N GLU A 59 14.14 -21.83 -18.68
CA GLU A 59 15.27 -20.96 -19.05
C GLU A 59 15.55 -21.07 -20.55
N GLY A 60 15.68 -19.93 -21.23
CA GLY A 60 15.89 -19.84 -22.68
C GLY A 60 14.62 -19.98 -23.53
N GLU A 61 13.44 -20.14 -22.93
CA GLU A 61 12.17 -20.22 -23.67
C GLU A 61 11.75 -18.85 -24.22
N ALA A 62 11.32 -18.82 -25.49
CA ALA A 62 10.74 -17.64 -26.11
C ALA A 62 9.23 -17.57 -25.79
N VAL A 63 8.81 -16.44 -25.22
CA VAL A 63 7.42 -16.21 -24.79
C VAL A 63 6.89 -14.91 -25.38
N LYS A 64 5.58 -14.89 -25.66
CA LYS A 64 4.89 -13.71 -26.18
C LYS A 64 4.40 -12.83 -25.04
N ALA A 65 4.19 -11.54 -25.34
CA ALA A 65 3.53 -10.60 -24.46
C ALA A 65 2.19 -11.16 -23.96
N GLY A 66 1.95 -11.06 -22.64
CA GLY A 66 0.77 -11.60 -21.96
C GLY A 66 0.84 -13.11 -21.63
N ALA A 67 1.89 -13.83 -22.02
CA ALA A 67 2.04 -15.23 -21.62
C ALA A 67 2.34 -15.33 -20.12
N SER A 68 1.68 -16.25 -19.42
CA SER A 68 1.93 -16.49 -17.99
C SER A 68 3.29 -17.15 -17.76
N LEU A 69 4.09 -16.56 -16.88
CA LEU A 69 5.44 -17.00 -16.53
C LEU A 69 5.47 -17.79 -15.20
N LEU A 70 4.83 -17.21 -14.18
CA LEU A 70 4.84 -17.73 -12.81
C LEU A 70 3.44 -17.62 -12.22
N HIS A 71 3.07 -18.62 -11.42
CA HIS A 71 1.98 -18.52 -10.47
C HIS A 71 2.57 -18.45 -9.07
N LEU A 72 2.34 -17.33 -8.40
CA LEU A 72 2.82 -17.04 -7.06
C LEU A 72 1.64 -16.94 -6.09
N GLN A 73 1.92 -17.16 -4.81
CA GLN A 73 0.99 -16.93 -3.72
C GLN A 73 1.63 -16.07 -2.66
N ARG A 74 0.93 -15.02 -2.22
CA ARG A 74 1.30 -14.27 -1.04
C ARG A 74 0.43 -14.74 0.12
N ILE A 75 1.07 -15.16 1.21
CA ILE A 75 0.40 -15.49 2.46
C ILE A 75 0.64 -14.34 3.44
N LYS A 76 -0.44 -13.70 3.92
CA LYS A 76 -0.31 -12.71 5.01
C LYS A 76 0.09 -13.43 6.32
N PRO A 77 1.03 -12.87 7.11
CA PRO A 77 1.48 -13.48 8.35
C PRO A 77 0.32 -13.60 9.37
N LYS A 78 0.32 -14.70 10.15
CA LYS A 78 -0.74 -15.01 11.13
C LYS A 78 -0.73 -14.09 12.36
N ASP A 79 0.36 -13.39 12.61
CA ASP A 79 0.56 -12.62 13.85
C ASP A 79 -0.42 -11.43 13.96
N GLU A 80 -0.76 -10.79 12.85
CA GLU A 80 -1.73 -9.68 12.81
C GLU A 80 -3.15 -10.17 13.18
N LEU A 81 -3.55 -11.37 12.72
CA LEU A 81 -4.85 -11.96 13.02
C LEU A 81 -5.00 -12.35 14.49
N ALA A 82 -3.91 -12.80 15.12
CA ALA A 82 -3.91 -13.15 16.54
C ALA A 82 -4.13 -11.91 17.40
N GLU A 83 -3.46 -10.80 17.08
CA GLU A 83 -3.61 -9.54 17.83
C GLU A 83 -5.06 -9.00 17.79
N GLU A 84 -5.73 -9.10 16.64
CA GLU A 84 -7.13 -8.70 16.49
C GLU A 84 -8.08 -9.53 17.36
N SER A 85 -7.87 -10.84 17.41
CA SER A 85 -8.66 -11.75 18.25
C SER A 85 -8.52 -11.43 19.75
N PHE A 86 -7.31 -11.09 20.20
CA PHE A 86 -7.07 -10.66 21.58
C PHE A 86 -7.79 -9.34 21.90
N LYS A 87 -7.77 -8.37 20.97
CA LYS A 87 -8.49 -7.09 21.15
C LYS A 87 -10.01 -7.27 21.26
N ILE A 88 -10.59 -8.13 20.41
CA ILE A 88 -12.02 -8.46 20.50
C ILE A 88 -12.34 -9.05 21.88
N THR A 89 -11.53 -10.01 22.34
CA THR A 89 -11.72 -10.66 23.64
C THR A 89 -11.59 -9.66 24.80
N GLU A 90 -10.61 -8.76 24.74
CA GLU A 90 -10.44 -7.69 25.73
C GLU A 90 -11.65 -6.75 25.76
N LEU A 91 -12.14 -6.31 24.61
CA LEU A 91 -13.31 -5.44 24.50
C LEU A 91 -14.58 -6.10 25.03
N GLN A 92 -14.78 -7.39 24.73
CA GLN A 92 -15.90 -8.17 25.26
C GLN A 92 -15.83 -8.30 26.79
N ALA A 93 -14.64 -8.61 27.34
CA ALA A 93 -14.43 -8.68 28.78
C ALA A 93 -14.68 -7.33 29.47
N ARG A 94 -14.21 -6.22 28.86
CA ARG A 94 -14.45 -4.86 29.35
C ARG A 94 -15.93 -4.49 29.34
N THR A 95 -16.64 -4.86 28.28
CA THR A 95 -18.10 -4.65 28.17
C THR A 95 -18.85 -5.43 29.24
N ALA A 96 -18.50 -6.69 29.45
CA ALA A 96 -19.13 -7.53 30.49
C ALA A 96 -18.86 -7.00 31.90
N ALA A 97 -17.63 -6.57 32.19
CA ALA A 97 -17.28 -5.97 33.48
C ALA A 97 -18.05 -4.67 33.74
N TRP A 98 -18.15 -3.81 32.71
CA TRP A 98 -18.90 -2.56 32.80
C TRP A 98 -20.40 -2.80 33.02
N LEU A 99 -21.00 -3.77 32.29
CA LEU A 99 -22.39 -4.15 32.51
C LEU A 99 -22.65 -4.68 33.92
N ALA A 100 -21.79 -5.58 34.39
CA ALA A 100 -21.90 -6.13 35.75
C ALA A 100 -21.81 -5.02 36.83
N GLU A 101 -20.98 -4.00 36.60
CA GLU A 101 -20.89 -2.83 37.49
C GLU A 101 -22.19 -2.02 37.50
N ARG A 102 -22.74 -1.69 36.32
CA ARG A 102 -24.01 -0.95 36.20
C ARG A 102 -25.20 -1.73 36.75
N GLU A 103 -25.26 -3.05 36.52
CA GLU A 103 -26.28 -3.93 37.10
C GLU A 103 -26.16 -4.00 38.63
N GLY A 104 -24.93 -4.01 39.16
CA GLY A 104 -24.66 -3.91 40.58
C GLY A 104 -25.21 -2.62 41.20
N GLU A 105 -24.99 -1.47 40.54
CA GLU A 105 -25.55 -0.19 40.98
C GLU A 105 -27.08 -0.18 40.98
N LEU A 106 -27.71 -0.75 39.94
CA LEU A 106 -29.17 -0.87 39.87
C LEU A 106 -29.72 -1.73 41.01
N SER A 107 -29.06 -2.85 41.32
CA SER A 107 -29.44 -3.76 42.41
C SER A 107 -29.32 -3.09 43.79
N ILE A 108 -28.28 -2.27 43.99
CA ILE A 108 -28.11 -1.46 45.21
C ILE A 108 -29.22 -0.41 45.31
N LEU A 109 -29.52 0.29 44.21
CA LEU A 109 -30.59 1.29 44.15
C LEU A 109 -31.96 0.67 44.47
N GLU A 110 -32.26 -0.48 43.87
CA GLU A 110 -33.46 -1.30 44.13
C GLU A 110 -33.55 -1.72 45.61
N SER A 111 -32.43 -2.17 46.18
CA SER A 111 -32.38 -2.60 47.58
C SER A 111 -32.59 -1.43 48.55
N LYS A 112 -32.00 -0.26 48.28
CA LYS A 112 -32.20 0.96 49.06
C LYS A 112 -33.65 1.42 49.01
N HIS A 113 -34.23 1.51 47.81
CA HIS A 113 -35.63 1.88 47.62
C HIS A 113 -36.58 0.95 48.39
N ARG A 114 -36.31 -0.37 48.35
CA ARG A 114 -37.10 -1.36 49.09
C ARG A 114 -37.01 -1.18 50.61
N ILE A 115 -35.83 -0.91 51.16
CA ILE A 115 -35.64 -0.68 52.61
C ILE A 115 -36.35 0.61 53.04
N ASP A 116 -36.11 1.71 52.32
CA ASP A 116 -36.74 3.01 52.59
C ASP A 116 -38.28 2.94 52.51
N GLY A 117 -38.80 2.15 51.55
CA GLY A 117 -40.22 1.88 51.40
C GLY A 117 -40.79 1.10 52.58
N GLN A 118 -40.08 0.05 53.06
CA GLN A 118 -40.52 -0.74 54.21
C GLN A 118 -40.58 0.07 55.52
N GLU A 119 -39.61 0.95 55.76
CA GLU A 119 -39.62 1.83 56.93
C GLU A 119 -40.82 2.79 56.91
N ARG A 120 -41.11 3.36 55.73
CA ARG A 120 -42.27 4.25 55.53
C ARG A 120 -43.60 3.51 55.64
N ASP A 121 -43.73 2.34 55.03
CA ASP A 121 -44.92 1.51 55.15
C ASP A 121 -45.16 1.07 56.61
N ALA A 122 -44.10 0.86 57.39
CA ALA A 122 -44.22 0.62 58.82
C ALA A 122 -44.78 1.86 59.56
N ARG A 123 -44.28 3.06 59.24
CA ARG A 123 -44.77 4.32 59.83
C ARG A 123 -46.21 4.63 59.44
N VAL A 124 -46.59 4.40 58.18
CA VAL A 124 -47.97 4.52 57.70
C VAL A 124 -48.89 3.59 58.48
N ARG A 125 -48.52 2.31 58.64
CA ARG A 125 -49.29 1.34 59.43
C ARG A 125 -49.40 1.72 60.91
N GLU A 126 -48.36 2.29 61.49
CA GLU A 126 -48.37 2.80 62.87
C GLU A 126 -49.41 3.91 63.04
N ILE A 127 -49.39 4.92 62.17
CA ILE A 127 -50.33 6.05 62.20
C ILE A 127 -51.77 5.58 61.91
N GLU A 128 -51.96 4.67 60.94
CA GLU A 128 -53.27 4.09 60.64
C GLU A 128 -53.83 3.29 61.83
N ALA A 129 -52.99 2.50 62.51
CA ALA A 129 -53.39 1.76 63.70
C ALA A 129 -53.75 2.70 64.86
N GLU A 130 -53.03 3.81 65.01
CA GLU A 130 -53.31 4.84 66.00
C GLU A 130 -54.66 5.54 65.72
N ILE A 131 -54.89 5.98 64.48
CA ILE A 131 -56.18 6.55 64.05
C ILE A 131 -57.31 5.55 64.32
N ALA A 132 -57.14 4.28 63.96
CA ALA A 132 -58.15 3.24 64.17
C ALA A 132 -58.43 2.96 65.65
N SER A 133 -57.39 2.94 66.50
CA SER A 133 -57.51 2.76 67.95
C SER A 133 -58.25 3.94 68.59
N ARG A 134 -57.82 5.17 68.30
CA ARG A 134 -58.47 6.39 68.79
C ARG A 134 -59.93 6.45 68.32
N LYS A 135 -60.23 6.12 67.06
CA LYS A 135 -61.61 6.10 66.54
C LYS A 135 -62.52 5.12 67.30
N LYS A 136 -62.00 3.96 67.73
CA LYS A 136 -62.75 3.01 68.58
C LYS A 136 -63.01 3.56 69.99
N LEU A 137 -62.05 4.26 70.58
CA LEU A 137 -62.17 4.84 71.93
C LEU A 137 -63.15 6.02 71.99
N TYR A 138 -63.15 6.90 70.98
CA TYR A 138 -63.99 8.09 70.95
C TYR A 138 -65.36 7.90 70.29
N GLY A 139 -65.64 6.74 69.67
CA GLY A 139 -66.93 6.43 69.02
C GLY A 139 -68.15 6.46 69.94
N GLY A 140 -67.96 6.56 71.27
CA GLY A 140 -69.02 6.70 72.28
C GLY A 140 -69.13 8.08 72.94
N LEU A 141 -68.26 9.06 72.65
CA LEU A 141 -68.27 10.38 73.29
C LEU A 141 -68.64 11.48 72.28
N SER A 142 -69.89 11.95 72.31
CA SER A 142 -70.45 12.92 71.35
C SER A 142 -70.10 14.40 71.59
N SER A 143 -69.07 14.69 72.38
CA SER A 143 -68.73 16.05 72.78
C SER A 143 -67.24 16.09 73.00
N LEU A 144 -66.49 16.78 72.12
CA LEU A 144 -65.22 17.47 72.36
C LEU A 144 -64.62 17.95 71.02
N GLN A 145 -64.43 19.26 70.89
CA GLN A 145 -63.86 19.94 69.71
C GLN A 145 -62.34 19.73 69.59
N ASP A 146 -61.66 19.42 70.71
CA ASP A 146 -60.23 19.06 70.74
C ASP A 146 -59.95 17.70 70.08
N VAL A 147 -60.88 16.75 70.15
CA VAL A 147 -60.75 15.41 69.55
C VAL A 147 -60.73 15.51 68.02
N THR A 148 -61.53 16.39 67.42
CA THR A 148 -61.55 16.61 65.97
C THR A 148 -60.28 17.26 65.41
N LEU A 149 -59.62 18.13 66.19
CA LEU A 149 -58.35 18.77 65.78
C LEU A 149 -57.19 17.77 65.80
N ASP A 150 -57.18 16.85 66.76
CA ASP A 150 -56.15 15.82 66.95
C ASP A 150 -56.19 14.73 65.84
N PHE A 151 -57.38 14.33 65.38
CA PHE A 151 -57.52 13.42 64.22
C PHE A 151 -57.09 14.07 62.90
N ALA A 152 -57.41 15.36 62.71
CA ALA A 152 -57.03 16.09 61.50
C ALA A 152 -55.50 16.20 61.37
N ALA A 153 -54.77 16.36 62.48
CA ALA A 153 -53.32 16.39 62.49
C ALA A 153 -52.71 15.04 62.05
N LEU A 154 -53.21 13.91 62.56
CA LEU A 154 -52.76 12.57 62.16
C LEU A 154 -53.08 12.25 60.70
N GLN A 155 -54.25 12.68 60.21
CA GLN A 155 -54.60 12.52 58.79
C GLN A 155 -53.72 13.37 57.89
N GLN A 156 -53.38 14.59 58.29
CA GLN A 156 -52.45 15.43 57.55
C GLN A 156 -51.02 14.84 57.54
N GLU A 157 -50.57 14.24 58.64
CA GLU A 157 -49.27 13.53 58.71
C GLU A 157 -49.26 12.31 57.75
N LEU A 158 -50.34 11.54 57.72
CA LEU A 158 -50.50 10.40 56.82
C LEU A 158 -50.48 10.82 55.35
N GLU A 159 -51.24 11.86 54.98
CA GLU A 159 -51.25 12.41 53.62
C GLU A 159 -49.88 12.93 53.21
N ALA A 160 -49.15 13.61 54.12
CA ALA A 160 -47.80 14.09 53.87
C ALA A 160 -46.82 12.94 53.63
N LEU A 161 -46.88 11.87 54.43
CA LEU A 161 -46.06 10.66 54.28
C LEU A 161 -46.34 9.94 52.95
N GLN A 162 -47.61 9.79 52.58
CA GLN A 162 -48.01 9.17 51.31
C GLN A 162 -47.56 10.01 50.10
N ALA A 163 -47.67 11.34 50.19
CA ALA A 163 -47.18 12.24 49.16
C ALA A 163 -45.65 12.18 49.02
N GLU A 164 -44.91 12.09 50.14
CA GLU A 164 -43.46 11.93 50.12
C GLU A 164 -43.06 10.58 49.50
N GLN A 165 -43.75 9.49 49.84
CA GLN A 165 -43.52 8.17 49.26
C GLN A 165 -43.73 8.18 47.74
N ALA A 166 -44.83 8.76 47.28
CA ALA A 166 -45.12 8.88 45.84
C ALA A 166 -44.02 9.68 45.10
N LEU A 167 -43.52 10.76 45.71
CA LEU A 167 -42.41 11.54 45.16
C LEU A 167 -41.13 10.70 45.08
N ARG A 168 -40.76 9.99 46.14
CA ARG A 168 -39.57 9.13 46.16
C ARG A 168 -39.67 7.98 45.18
N ASP A 169 -40.84 7.36 45.03
CA ASP A 169 -41.08 6.31 44.03
C ASP A 169 -40.94 6.85 42.60
N SER A 170 -41.33 8.10 42.36
CA SER A 170 -41.13 8.75 41.07
C SER A 170 -39.64 9.01 40.79
N LEU A 171 -38.89 9.46 41.80
CA LEU A 171 -37.45 9.72 41.72
C LEU A 171 -36.68 8.41 41.46
N TYR A 172 -36.96 7.37 42.23
CA TYR A 172 -36.38 6.04 42.03
C TYR A 172 -36.65 5.51 40.62
N ARG A 173 -37.90 5.60 40.14
CA ARG A 173 -38.25 5.15 38.77
C ARG A 173 -37.47 5.94 37.70
N GLN A 174 -37.30 7.24 37.89
CA GLN A 174 -36.54 8.07 36.97
C GLN A 174 -35.05 7.70 36.99
N GLU A 175 -34.45 7.50 38.16
CA GLU A 175 -33.05 7.13 38.32
C GLU A 175 -32.76 5.73 37.76
N ALA A 176 -33.60 4.75 38.07
CA ALA A 176 -33.51 3.41 37.49
C ALA A 176 -33.67 3.43 35.95
N ALA A 177 -34.58 4.27 35.42
CA ALA A 177 -34.75 4.44 33.97
C ALA A 177 -33.56 5.15 33.32
N ASN A 178 -32.89 6.07 34.01
CA ASN A 178 -31.66 6.70 33.52
C ASN A 178 -30.53 5.68 33.45
N LEU A 179 -30.33 4.91 34.52
CA LEU A 179 -29.26 3.91 34.58
C LEU A 179 -29.44 2.82 33.51
N ARG A 180 -30.68 2.35 33.28
CA ARG A 180 -30.99 1.40 32.19
C ARG A 180 -30.71 1.99 30.81
N ARG A 181 -31.07 3.26 30.58
CA ARG A 181 -30.75 3.95 29.31
C ARG A 181 -29.24 4.12 29.11
N GLU A 182 -28.51 4.42 30.17
CA GLU A 182 -27.04 4.49 30.12
C GLU A 182 -26.45 3.13 29.76
N MET A 183 -26.96 2.03 30.33
CA MET A 183 -26.57 0.66 29.95
C MET A 183 -26.79 0.41 28.46
N ASP A 184 -27.98 0.69 27.94
CA ASP A 184 -28.33 0.46 26.53
C ASP A 184 -27.44 1.28 25.58
N LEU A 185 -27.21 2.55 25.90
CA LEU A 185 -26.40 3.47 25.08
C LEU A 185 -24.90 3.20 25.22
N GLY A 186 -24.44 2.80 26.42
CA GLY A 186 -23.02 2.58 26.71
C GLY A 186 -22.46 1.31 26.08
N ILE A 187 -23.29 0.32 25.73
CA ILE A 187 -22.87 -0.87 24.99
C ILE A 187 -22.60 -0.56 23.52
N ALA A 188 -23.33 0.39 22.92
CA ALA A 188 -23.29 0.63 21.48
C ALA A 188 -21.88 0.93 20.93
N PRO A 189 -21.04 1.77 21.59
CA PRO A 189 -19.65 1.99 21.17
C PRO A 189 -18.82 0.70 21.18
N TYR A 190 -18.89 -0.10 22.24
CA TYR A 190 -18.14 -1.36 22.33
C TYR A 190 -18.57 -2.36 21.26
N ARG A 191 -19.88 -2.49 21.04
CA ARG A 191 -20.43 -3.35 20.00
C ARG A 191 -19.97 -2.93 18.61
N SER A 192 -20.02 -1.62 18.32
CA SER A 192 -19.58 -1.10 17.02
C SER A 192 -18.09 -1.36 16.76
N GLU A 193 -17.27 -1.28 17.80
CA GLU A 193 -15.83 -1.53 17.68
C GLU A 193 -15.53 -3.03 17.50
N VAL A 194 -16.25 -3.90 18.22
CA VAL A 194 -16.16 -5.36 18.01
C VAL A 194 -16.58 -5.72 16.58
N GLU A 195 -17.71 -5.21 16.10
CA GLU A 195 -18.20 -5.46 14.73
C GLU A 195 -17.19 -4.98 13.67
N ARG A 196 -16.56 -3.82 13.90
CA ARG A 196 -15.50 -3.30 13.03
C ARG A 196 -14.28 -4.21 12.99
N LEU A 197 -13.86 -4.74 14.13
CA LEU A 197 -12.71 -5.66 14.23
C LEU A 197 -13.03 -7.02 13.60
N GLU A 198 -14.23 -7.55 13.82
CA GLU A 198 -14.70 -8.79 13.20
C GLU A 198 -14.77 -8.68 11.67
N ALA A 199 -15.33 -7.58 11.15
CA ALA A 199 -15.37 -7.32 9.72
C ALA A 199 -13.95 -7.22 9.11
N LYS A 200 -13.01 -6.59 9.84
CA LYS A 200 -11.61 -6.52 9.42
C LYS A 200 -10.97 -7.90 9.39
N GLN A 201 -11.15 -8.71 10.43
CA GLN A 201 -10.63 -10.07 10.51
C GLN A 201 -11.16 -10.94 9.37
N GLN A 202 -12.46 -10.84 9.06
CA GLN A 202 -13.06 -11.59 7.97
C GLN A 202 -12.48 -11.17 6.62
N PHE A 203 -12.36 -9.87 6.36
CA PHE A 203 -11.73 -9.36 5.16
C PHE A 203 -10.26 -9.82 5.02
N ASP A 204 -9.50 -9.79 6.11
CA ASP A 204 -8.11 -10.24 6.12
C ASP A 204 -7.99 -11.77 5.94
N ALA A 205 -8.94 -12.55 6.48
CA ALA A 205 -9.02 -13.99 6.25
C ALA A 205 -9.35 -14.34 4.80
N GLU A 206 -10.29 -13.62 4.17
CA GLU A 206 -10.60 -13.75 2.75
C GLU A 206 -9.40 -13.40 1.86
N GLN A 207 -8.55 -12.46 2.31
CA GLN A 207 -7.32 -12.06 1.62
C GLN A 207 -6.06 -12.74 2.14
N GLN A 208 -6.19 -13.80 2.93
CA GLN A 208 -5.03 -14.45 3.55
C GLN A 208 -4.11 -15.06 2.49
N VAL A 209 -4.69 -15.59 1.41
CA VAL A 209 -3.97 -16.16 0.27
C VAL A 209 -4.32 -15.34 -0.96
N ILE A 210 -3.35 -14.57 -1.44
CA ILE A 210 -3.49 -13.80 -2.69
C ILE A 210 -2.75 -14.55 -3.77
N ASP A 211 -3.48 -15.09 -4.74
CA ASP A 211 -2.91 -15.64 -5.97
C ASP A 211 -2.43 -14.49 -6.87
N ILE A 212 -1.20 -14.60 -7.36
CA ILE A 212 -0.56 -13.61 -8.22
C ILE A 212 -0.09 -14.33 -9.48
N HIS A 213 -0.56 -13.89 -10.63
CA HIS A 213 -0.12 -14.37 -11.93
C HIS A 213 0.84 -13.36 -12.54
N ILE A 214 2.05 -13.81 -12.89
CA ILE A 214 3.02 -12.97 -13.58
C ILE A 214 2.94 -13.27 -15.07
N GLU A 215 2.78 -12.23 -15.86
CA GLU A 215 2.70 -12.28 -17.31
C GLU A 215 3.88 -11.56 -17.94
N ALA A 216 4.26 -11.98 -19.15
CA ALA A 216 5.31 -11.35 -19.93
C ALA A 216 4.89 -9.93 -20.38
N PRO A 217 5.69 -8.89 -20.09
CA PRO A 217 5.34 -7.51 -20.47
C PRO A 217 5.47 -7.23 -21.97
N PHE A 218 6.37 -7.94 -22.65
CA PHE A 218 6.66 -7.84 -24.08
C PHE A 218 7.02 -9.22 -24.63
N ASP A 219 7.16 -9.35 -25.95
CA ASP A 219 7.70 -10.57 -26.58
C ASP A 219 9.20 -10.67 -26.31
N GLY A 220 9.71 -11.83 -25.88
CA GLY A 220 11.09 -11.93 -25.39
C GLY A 220 11.46 -13.32 -24.90
N ILE A 221 12.65 -13.43 -24.30
CA ILE A 221 13.25 -14.71 -23.91
C ILE A 221 13.41 -14.76 -22.40
N VAL A 222 13.00 -15.87 -21.80
CA VAL A 222 13.20 -16.12 -20.37
C VAL A 222 14.69 -16.33 -20.10
N GLY A 223 15.23 -15.51 -19.20
CA GLY A 223 16.60 -15.55 -18.76
C GLY A 223 16.85 -16.60 -17.68
N ASN A 224 17.51 -16.19 -16.61
CA ASN A 224 17.78 -17.07 -15.48
C ASN A 224 16.55 -17.19 -14.58
N ILE A 225 16.24 -18.40 -14.13
CA ILE A 225 15.16 -18.66 -13.17
C ILE A 225 15.80 -19.02 -11.83
N SER A 226 15.72 -18.08 -10.88
CA SER A 226 16.33 -18.18 -9.55
C SER A 226 15.39 -18.73 -8.48
N CYS A 227 14.29 -19.37 -8.88
CA CYS A 227 13.29 -19.96 -7.98
C CYS A 227 12.77 -21.31 -8.48
N LYS A 228 12.25 -22.13 -7.57
CA LYS A 228 11.63 -23.42 -7.89
C LYS A 228 10.18 -23.47 -7.44
N GLY A 229 9.37 -24.29 -8.11
CA GLY A 229 8.01 -24.60 -7.68
C GLY A 229 8.00 -25.12 -6.23
N GLY A 230 7.16 -24.54 -5.39
CA GLY A 230 7.05 -24.79 -3.95
C GLY A 230 8.03 -24.02 -3.06
N GLU A 231 8.94 -23.21 -3.62
CA GLU A 231 9.93 -22.45 -2.83
C GLU A 231 9.30 -21.19 -2.20
N HIS A 232 9.69 -20.90 -0.96
CA HIS A 232 9.37 -19.64 -0.28
C HIS A 232 10.47 -18.61 -0.54
N ILE A 233 10.12 -17.52 -1.20
CA ILE A 233 11.04 -16.49 -1.67
C ILE A 233 10.92 -15.26 -0.78
N PRO A 234 12.03 -14.78 -0.17
CA PRO A 234 12.02 -13.55 0.60
C PRO A 234 11.87 -12.30 -0.29
N SER A 235 11.50 -11.18 0.31
CA SER A 235 11.43 -9.89 -0.38
C SER A 235 12.74 -9.49 -1.05
N PHE A 236 12.66 -8.81 -2.19
CA PHE A 236 13.76 -8.30 -3.01
C PHE A 236 14.71 -9.35 -3.60
N LYS A 237 14.38 -10.65 -3.48
CA LYS A 237 15.07 -11.70 -4.21
C LYS A 237 14.51 -11.79 -5.63
N THR A 238 15.39 -11.79 -6.62
CA THR A 238 15.05 -11.97 -8.02
C THR A 238 14.50 -13.37 -8.26
N LEU A 239 13.34 -13.45 -8.91
CA LEU A 239 12.64 -14.71 -9.22
C LEU A 239 13.04 -15.24 -10.59
N LEU A 240 12.97 -14.37 -11.59
CA LEU A 240 13.41 -14.64 -12.95
C LEU A 240 13.93 -13.36 -13.58
N THR A 241 14.77 -13.52 -14.59
CA THR A 241 15.17 -12.45 -15.49
C THR A 241 14.55 -12.64 -16.86
N TYR A 242 14.27 -11.53 -17.54
CA TYR A 242 13.56 -11.52 -18.82
C TYR A 242 14.28 -10.60 -19.80
N TYR A 243 14.62 -11.13 -20.97
CA TYR A 243 15.37 -10.41 -21.99
C TYR A 243 14.48 -9.98 -23.16
N GLU A 244 14.74 -8.78 -23.69
CA GLU A 244 14.25 -8.41 -25.01
C GLU A 244 14.86 -9.35 -26.08
N PRO A 245 14.09 -9.69 -27.13
CA PRO A 245 14.48 -10.66 -28.14
C PRO A 245 15.60 -10.11 -29.03
N ASN A 246 15.61 -8.78 -29.22
CA ASN A 246 16.57 -8.04 -30.04
C ASN A 246 17.27 -7.00 -29.17
N PRO A 247 18.56 -6.71 -29.41
CA PRO A 247 19.26 -5.64 -28.73
C PRO A 247 18.71 -4.29 -29.18
N THR A 248 18.25 -3.47 -28.24
CA THR A 248 17.76 -2.12 -28.50
C THR A 248 18.82 -1.05 -28.26
N VAL A 249 19.96 -1.41 -27.65
CA VAL A 249 21.06 -0.48 -27.34
C VAL A 249 22.40 -1.07 -27.77
N VAL A 250 23.24 -0.24 -28.38
CA VAL A 250 24.63 -0.56 -28.67
C VAL A 250 25.54 0.38 -27.88
N LYS A 251 26.43 -0.19 -27.06
CA LYS A 251 27.53 0.51 -26.42
C LYS A 251 28.73 0.55 -27.36
N GLY A 252 28.88 1.67 -28.06
CA GLY A 252 30.00 1.94 -28.95
C GLY A 252 31.18 2.61 -28.23
N TYR A 253 32.38 2.41 -28.74
CA TYR A 253 33.60 3.06 -28.24
C TYR A 253 34.28 3.84 -29.36
N VAL A 254 34.23 5.17 -29.28
CA VAL A 254 34.88 6.07 -30.24
C VAL A 254 36.29 6.39 -29.75
N PHE A 255 37.30 6.15 -30.59
CA PHE A 255 38.68 6.49 -30.25
C PHE A 255 38.86 7.99 -29.98
N GLU A 256 39.79 8.33 -29.10
CA GLU A 256 40.08 9.72 -28.69
C GLU A 256 40.32 10.66 -29.87
N ALA A 257 41.01 10.20 -30.92
CA ALA A 257 41.31 10.99 -32.10
C ALA A 257 40.08 11.37 -32.94
N LEU A 258 38.94 10.70 -32.74
CA LEU A 258 37.72 10.80 -33.56
C LEU A 258 36.52 11.34 -32.76
N LEU A 259 36.75 11.86 -31.56
CA LEU A 259 35.69 12.33 -30.65
C LEU A 259 34.95 13.58 -31.14
N ALA A 260 35.59 14.41 -31.96
CA ALA A 260 34.99 15.62 -32.50
C ALA A 260 33.90 15.34 -33.55
N ASP A 261 33.84 14.10 -34.07
CA ASP A 261 33.02 13.76 -35.22
C ASP A 261 31.64 13.18 -34.86
N VAL A 262 31.34 12.96 -33.56
CA VAL A 262 30.09 12.32 -33.10
C VAL A 262 29.34 13.24 -32.14
N HIS A 263 28.11 13.59 -32.52
CA HIS A 263 27.18 14.43 -31.76
C HIS A 263 25.97 13.64 -31.29
N LEU A 264 25.21 14.23 -30.38
CA LEU A 264 23.91 13.70 -29.97
C LEU A 264 22.94 13.73 -31.16
N ASP A 265 22.04 12.75 -31.24
CA ASP A 265 21.03 12.60 -32.31
C ASP A 265 21.59 12.27 -33.70
N ASP A 266 22.90 12.05 -33.82
CA ASP A 266 23.51 11.59 -35.07
C ASP A 266 22.98 10.21 -35.46
N ARG A 267 22.72 10.03 -36.77
CA ARG A 267 22.26 8.77 -37.34
C ARG A 267 23.45 7.95 -37.81
N LEU A 268 23.54 6.73 -37.30
CA LEU A 268 24.65 5.83 -37.56
C LEU A 268 24.13 4.55 -38.20
N LEU A 269 24.86 4.05 -39.19
CA LEU A 269 24.60 2.72 -39.74
C LEU A 269 25.32 1.67 -38.90
N VAL A 270 24.56 0.88 -38.17
CA VAL A 270 25.07 -0.22 -37.34
C VAL A 270 25.08 -1.48 -38.21
N ARG A 271 26.19 -2.22 -38.17
CA ARG A 271 26.37 -3.48 -38.93
C ARG A 271 26.89 -4.56 -37.99
N SER A 272 26.36 -5.77 -38.13
CA SER A 272 26.88 -6.91 -37.40
C SER A 272 28.26 -7.29 -37.92
N THR A 273 29.20 -7.53 -37.01
CA THR A 273 30.54 -8.05 -37.35
C THR A 273 30.48 -9.52 -37.78
N SER A 274 29.53 -10.28 -37.26
CA SER A 274 29.33 -11.69 -37.60
C SER A 274 28.62 -11.87 -38.94
N ASN A 275 27.64 -11.01 -39.25
CA ASN A 275 26.88 -11.08 -40.50
C ASN A 275 26.80 -9.69 -41.18
N PRO A 276 27.65 -9.41 -42.18
CA PRO A 276 27.71 -8.10 -42.83
C PRO A 276 26.44 -7.68 -43.58
N GLU A 277 25.54 -8.61 -43.90
CA GLU A 277 24.26 -8.30 -44.55
C GLU A 277 23.23 -7.72 -43.58
N GLN A 278 23.37 -7.98 -42.28
CA GLN A 278 22.54 -7.41 -41.24
C GLN A 278 23.01 -6.00 -40.92
N SER A 279 22.17 -5.01 -41.24
CA SER A 279 22.43 -3.62 -40.91
C SER A 279 21.14 -2.92 -40.51
N CYS A 280 21.23 -1.98 -39.57
CA CYS A 280 20.11 -1.13 -39.21
C CYS A 280 20.60 0.29 -38.91
N MET A 281 19.68 1.25 -39.00
CA MET A 281 19.96 2.63 -38.63
C MET A 281 19.70 2.83 -37.14
N GLY A 282 20.72 3.28 -36.41
CA GLY A 282 20.63 3.68 -35.01
C GLY A 282 20.80 5.18 -34.83
N VAL A 283 20.43 5.69 -33.67
CA VAL A 283 20.57 7.11 -33.29
C VAL A 283 21.43 7.22 -32.03
N VAL A 284 22.38 8.16 -32.00
CA VAL A 284 23.18 8.44 -30.81
C VAL A 284 22.29 9.06 -29.73
N SER A 285 21.96 8.28 -28.71
CA SER A 285 21.12 8.70 -27.59
C SER A 285 21.93 9.19 -26.40
N GLY A 286 23.22 8.83 -26.31
CA GLY A 286 24.08 9.24 -25.20
C GLY A 286 25.55 9.32 -25.56
N LEU A 287 26.22 10.32 -25.00
CA LEU A 287 27.67 10.49 -25.08
C LEU A 287 28.25 10.40 -23.67
N GLY A 288 29.17 9.46 -23.44
CA GLY A 288 29.87 9.34 -22.17
C GLY A 288 30.72 10.58 -21.90
N SER A 289 30.73 11.06 -20.65
CA SER A 289 31.49 12.26 -20.28
C SER A 289 32.97 12.01 -20.03
N ARG A 290 33.39 10.74 -19.92
CA ARG A 290 34.75 10.33 -19.56
C ARG A 290 35.38 9.46 -20.64
N ILE A 291 36.71 9.53 -20.72
CA ILE A 291 37.51 8.59 -21.51
C ILE A 291 37.64 7.29 -20.71
N VAL A 292 37.35 6.17 -21.35
CA VAL A 292 37.39 4.81 -20.78
C VAL A 292 38.34 3.93 -21.57
N GLU A 293 38.91 2.91 -20.92
CA GLU A 293 39.69 1.87 -21.60
C GLU A 293 38.75 1.01 -22.45
N ILE A 294 39.06 0.85 -23.74
CA ILE A 294 38.24 0.07 -24.67
C ILE A 294 38.36 -1.42 -24.29
N PRO A 295 37.26 -2.19 -24.24
CA PRO A 295 37.31 -3.61 -23.90
C PRO A 295 38.23 -4.41 -24.82
N THR A 296 38.95 -5.41 -24.27
CA THR A 296 39.98 -6.19 -24.98
C THR A 296 39.48 -6.78 -26.31
N ARG A 297 38.25 -7.29 -26.34
CA ARG A 297 37.62 -7.87 -27.55
C ARG A 297 37.44 -6.89 -28.71
N LEU A 298 37.40 -5.59 -28.47
CA LEU A 298 37.24 -4.56 -29.51
C LEU A 298 38.58 -3.96 -29.96
N ARG A 299 39.69 -4.37 -29.33
CA ARG A 299 41.03 -3.88 -29.67
C ARG A 299 41.58 -4.64 -30.85
N LYS A 300 42.32 -3.94 -31.70
CA LYS A 300 43.09 -4.55 -32.79
C LYS A 300 44.23 -5.42 -32.27
N PHE A 301 44.84 -5.02 -31.15
CA PHE A 301 45.90 -5.75 -30.46
C PHE A 301 45.54 -5.82 -28.97
N GLU A 302 45.50 -7.02 -28.41
CA GLU A 302 45.05 -7.25 -27.04
C GLU A 302 45.95 -6.54 -26.00
N ASP A 303 47.27 -6.60 -26.23
CA ASP A 303 48.31 -6.05 -25.34
C ASP A 303 48.39 -4.52 -25.35
N VAL A 304 47.82 -3.86 -26.36
CA VAL A 304 47.88 -2.40 -26.48
C VAL A 304 46.63 -1.78 -25.88
N LYS A 305 46.78 -1.15 -24.71
CA LYS A 305 45.71 -0.38 -24.09
C LYS A 305 45.32 0.78 -24.99
N THR A 306 44.05 0.81 -25.37
CA THR A 306 43.46 1.89 -26.16
C THR A 306 42.32 2.52 -25.38
N TYR A 307 42.19 3.83 -25.53
CA TYR A 307 41.21 4.63 -24.80
C TYR A 307 40.26 5.31 -25.78
N GLY A 308 39.02 5.48 -25.36
CA GLY A 308 37.97 6.09 -26.16
C GLY A 308 36.83 6.61 -25.29
N ARG A 309 35.85 7.26 -25.93
CA ARG A 309 34.62 7.69 -25.29
C ARG A 309 33.52 6.69 -25.60
N GLU A 310 32.80 6.30 -24.56
CA GLU A 310 31.61 5.47 -24.70
C GLU A 310 30.48 6.29 -25.33
N ILE A 311 29.77 5.68 -26.28
CA ILE A 311 28.57 6.24 -26.89
C ILE A 311 27.45 5.20 -26.82
N LEU A 312 26.24 5.68 -26.58
CA LEU A 312 25.03 4.86 -26.60
C LEU A 312 24.29 5.13 -27.89
N VAL A 313 24.05 4.08 -28.65
CA VAL A 313 23.28 4.12 -29.89
C VAL A 313 22.01 3.31 -29.68
N THR A 314 20.87 3.97 -29.76
CA THR A 314 19.56 3.32 -29.67
C THR A 314 19.16 2.77 -31.03
N LEU A 315 18.70 1.52 -31.04
CA LEU A 315 18.24 0.77 -32.20
C LEU A 315 16.70 0.64 -32.17
N PRO A 316 16.05 0.47 -33.32
CA PRO A 316 14.65 0.08 -33.36
C PRO A 316 14.44 -1.31 -32.74
N THR A 317 13.28 -1.55 -32.13
CA THR A 317 12.92 -2.84 -31.51
C THR A 317 12.80 -3.98 -32.51
N ASP A 318 12.33 -3.68 -33.73
CA ASP A 318 12.37 -4.59 -34.88
C ASP A 318 13.69 -4.39 -35.62
N ASN A 319 14.71 -5.17 -35.24
CA ASN A 319 16.01 -5.13 -35.88
C ASN A 319 16.51 -6.54 -36.18
N PRO A 320 17.37 -6.71 -37.20
CA PRO A 320 17.80 -8.03 -37.66
C PRO A 320 18.94 -8.62 -36.82
N PHE A 321 19.28 -8.02 -35.67
CA PHE A 321 20.39 -8.47 -34.84
C PHE A 321 19.90 -9.52 -33.84
N ILE A 322 19.86 -10.77 -34.30
CA ILE A 322 19.69 -11.98 -33.50
C ILE A 322 20.68 -13.03 -34.02
#